data_AF-A0A7W0CR55-F1
#
_entry.id   AF-A0A7W0CR55-F1
#
_cell.length_a   1.000
_cell.length_b   1.000
_cell.length_c   1.000
_cell.angle_alpha   90.00
_cell.angle_beta   90.00
_cell.angle_gamma   90.00
#
_symmetry.space_group_name_H-M   'P 1'
#
loop_
_entity.id
_entity.type
_entity.pdbx_description
1 polymer ?
#
loop_
_entity_poly.entity_id
_entity_poly.type
_entity_poly.pdbx_seq_one_letter_code
_entity_poly.pdbx_strand_id
1 'polypeptide(L)'
;MFGLGWLEITALIVIALLVFGPEKLPQAAAQAGRTLRNLRRMANNARDDLRSGLGPEFADFDPADLNPKNFVRKHLLDDVEDSWNGNTATATATDPLPEPALGAAESQLGYGEIPPYDSEAT
;
A
#
# COMPACT_ATOMS: atom_id res chain seq x y z
N MET A 1 -17.41 22.20 -22.82
CA MET A 1 -16.11 22.70 -23.29
C MET A 1 -15.66 23.78 -22.31
N PHE A 2 -14.98 23.40 -21.22
CA PHE A 2 -14.39 24.37 -20.28
C PHE A 2 -12.91 24.53 -20.66
N GLY A 3 -12.61 25.59 -21.40
CA GLY A 3 -11.22 25.98 -21.66
C GLY A 3 -10.69 26.74 -20.46
N LEU A 4 -9.56 26.29 -19.91
CA LEU A 4 -8.79 27.10 -18.95
C LEU A 4 -8.04 28.16 -19.75
N GLY A 5 -8.71 29.28 -20.02
CA GLY A 5 -8.10 30.48 -20.56
C GLY A 5 -7.54 31.38 -19.47
N TRP A 6 -6.75 32.36 -19.88
CA TRP A 6 -6.21 33.39 -18.98
C TRP A 6 -7.31 34.18 -18.26
N LEU A 7 -8.45 34.39 -18.92
CA LEU A 7 -9.61 35.08 -18.36
C LEU A 7 -10.25 34.27 -17.23
N GLU A 8 -10.46 32.97 -17.44
CA GLU A 8 -11.05 32.06 -16.47
C GLU A 8 -10.16 31.90 -15.23
N ILE A 9 -8.83 31.78 -15.41
CA ILE A 9 -7.87 31.76 -14.29
C ILE A 9 -7.98 33.05 -13.48
N THR A 10 -8.02 34.20 -14.15
CA THR A 10 -8.14 35.50 -13.48
C THR A 10 -9.46 35.59 -12.70
N ALA A 11 -10.57 35.14 -13.28
CA ALA A 11 -11.87 35.11 -12.60
C ALA A 11 -11.84 34.21 -11.35
N LEU A 12 -11.21 33.03 -11.42
CA LEU A 12 -11.06 32.15 -10.26
C LEU A 12 -10.19 32.78 -9.17
N ILE A 13 -9.12 33.47 -9.52
CA ILE A 13 -8.29 34.20 -8.55
C ILE A 13 -9.12 35.27 -7.85
N VAL A 14 -9.88 36.08 -8.60
CA VAL A 14 -10.74 37.12 -8.01
C VAL A 14 -11.77 36.53 -7.06
N ILE A 15 -12.43 35.43 -7.46
CA ILE A 15 -13.39 34.72 -6.61
C ILE A 15 -12.71 34.20 -5.35
N ALA A 16 -11.54 33.57 -5.48
CA ALA A 16 -10.80 33.05 -4.33
C ALA A 16 -10.36 34.18 -3.38
N LEU A 17 -9.92 35.32 -3.90
CA LEU A 17 -9.58 36.51 -3.11
C LEU A 17 -10.80 37.11 -2.41
N LEU A 18 -11.99 37.07 -3.01
CA LEU A 18 -13.24 37.53 -2.39
C LEU A 18 -13.69 36.62 -1.26
N VAL A 19 -13.64 35.30 -1.47
CA VAL A 19 -14.10 34.30 -0.49
C VAL A 19 -13.13 34.20 0.69
N PHE A 20 -11.84 34.08 0.43
CA PHE A 20 -10.83 33.88 1.47
C PHE A 20 -10.23 35.20 1.98
N GLY A 21 -10.17 36.22 1.14
CA GLY A 21 -9.46 37.48 1.42
C GLY A 21 -8.03 37.48 0.85
N PRO A 22 -7.53 38.63 0.34
CA PRO A 22 -6.20 38.72 -0.26
C PRO A 22 -5.05 38.49 0.72
N GLU A 23 -5.27 38.74 2.01
CA GLU A 23 -4.25 38.52 3.05
C GLU A 23 -4.20 37.06 3.53
N LYS A 24 -5.34 36.35 3.52
CA LYS A 24 -5.47 34.99 4.07
C LYS A 24 -4.96 33.93 3.09
N LEU A 25 -5.20 34.13 1.79
CA LEU A 25 -4.81 33.20 0.73
C LEU A 25 -3.30 32.87 0.72
N PRO A 26 -2.37 33.85 0.73
CA PRO A 26 -0.94 33.56 0.77
C PRO A 26 -0.51 32.89 2.09
N GLN A 27 -1.15 33.26 3.20
CA GLN A 27 -0.87 32.65 4.50
C GLN A 27 -1.29 31.17 4.53
N ALA A 28 -2.47 30.85 4.00
CA ALA A 28 -2.98 29.48 3.89
C ALA A 28 -2.11 28.63 2.93
N ALA A 29 -1.73 29.18 1.78
CA ALA A 29 -0.83 28.51 0.84
C ALA A 29 0.54 28.24 1.47
N ALA A 30 1.11 29.20 2.21
CA ALA A 30 2.37 29.03 2.91
C ALA A 30 2.29 27.94 3.99
N GLN A 31 1.18 27.89 4.75
CA GLN A 31 0.95 26.86 5.74
C GLN A 31 0.82 25.47 5.10
N ALA A 32 0.00 25.34 4.05
CA ALA A 32 -0.14 24.09 3.31
C ALA A 32 1.20 23.62 2.72
N GLY A 33 2.00 24.53 2.16
CA GLY A 33 3.32 24.24 1.63
C GLY A 33 4.30 23.74 2.70
N ARG A 34 4.30 24.36 3.89
CA ARG A 34 5.12 23.91 5.04
C ARG A 34 4.69 22.52 5.49
N THR A 35 3.40 22.28 5.62
CA THR A 35 2.85 20.97 5.98
C THR A 35 3.26 19.92 4.95
N LEU A 36 3.05 20.17 3.66
CA LEU A 36 3.44 19.25 2.58
C LEU A 36 4.95 18.97 2.59
N ARG A 37 5.78 19.98 2.86
CA ARG A 37 7.23 19.80 2.98
C ARG A 37 7.60 18.90 4.15
N ASN A 38 6.92 19.05 5.28
CA ASN A 38 7.12 18.23 6.46
C ASN A 38 6.68 16.78 6.22
N LEU A 39 5.51 16.57 5.58
CA LEU A 39 5.09 15.23 5.15
C LEU A 39 6.10 14.58 4.21
N ARG A 40 6.60 15.33 3.22
CA ARG A 40 7.63 14.81 2.29
C ARG A 40 8.92 14.43 3.01
N ARG A 41 9.35 15.22 4.00
CA ARG A 41 10.52 14.89 4.84
C ARG A 41 10.28 13.63 5.66
N MET A 42 9.11 13.51 6.30
CA MET A 42 8.72 12.33 7.07
C MET A 42 8.72 11.07 6.20
N ALA A 43 8.12 11.14 5.01
CA ALA A 43 8.07 10.03 4.07
C ALA A 43 9.46 9.60 3.58
N ASN A 44 10.35 10.56 3.32
CA ASN A 44 11.73 10.26 2.95
C ASN A 44 12.50 9.60 4.10
N ASN A 45 12.41 10.15 5.32
CA ASN A 45 13.08 9.58 6.49
C ASN A 45 12.61 8.15 6.77
N ALA A 46 11.29 7.91 6.75
CA ALA A 46 10.74 6.58 6.93
C ALA A 46 11.22 5.62 5.84
N ARG A 47 11.36 6.09 4.59
CA ARG A 47 11.93 5.28 3.50
C ARG A 47 13.40 4.94 3.75
N ASP A 48 14.17 5.89 4.26
CA ASP A 48 15.58 5.71 4.58
C ASP A 48 15.77 4.75 5.76
N ASP A 49 14.93 4.86 6.80
CA ASP A 49 14.93 3.96 7.96
C ASP A 49 14.61 2.52 7.54
N LEU A 50 13.59 2.33 6.68
CA LEU A 50 13.18 1.03 6.15
C LEU A 50 14.29 0.40 5.30
N ARG A 51 14.98 1.21 4.48
CA ARG A 51 16.15 0.77 3.69
C ARG A 51 17.33 0.37 4.57
N SER A 52 17.53 1.06 5.69
CA SER A 52 18.64 0.79 6.60
C SER A 52 18.41 -0.43 7.49
N GLY A 53 17.14 -0.70 7.86
CA GLY A 53 16.79 -1.76 8.81
C GLY A 53 16.48 -3.12 8.16
N LEU A 54 16.05 -3.15 6.90
CA LEU A 54 15.59 -4.38 6.24
C LEU A 54 16.56 -4.95 5.20
N GLY A 55 17.73 -4.33 5.01
CA GLY A 55 18.73 -4.80 4.05
C GLY A 55 18.39 -4.51 2.58
N PRO A 56 19.35 -4.68 1.66
CA PRO A 56 19.21 -4.35 0.23
C PRO A 56 18.06 -5.07 -0.47
N GLU A 57 17.49 -6.13 0.10
CA GLU A 57 16.30 -6.83 -0.42
C GLU A 57 15.02 -5.97 -0.50
N PHE A 58 14.93 -4.83 0.20
CA PHE A 58 13.82 -3.86 0.09
C PHE A 58 14.20 -2.55 -0.61
N ALA A 59 15.46 -2.42 -1.06
CA ALA A 59 15.94 -1.22 -1.76
C ALA A 59 15.19 -1.00 -3.09
N ASP A 60 14.68 -2.08 -3.68
CA ASP A 60 13.96 -2.13 -4.96
C ASP A 60 12.46 -1.82 -4.86
N PHE A 61 11.92 -1.52 -3.67
CA PHE A 61 10.57 -0.95 -3.57
C PHE A 61 10.57 0.49 -4.13
N ASP A 62 10.16 0.60 -5.40
CA ASP A 62 9.96 1.86 -6.10
C ASP A 62 8.68 2.55 -5.58
N PRO A 63 8.73 3.77 -5.04
CA PRO A 63 7.54 4.52 -4.63
C PRO A 63 6.52 4.77 -5.77
N ALA A 64 6.86 4.52 -7.04
CA ALA A 64 5.90 4.49 -8.14
C ALA A 64 4.93 3.28 -8.10
N ASP A 65 5.30 2.20 -7.41
CA ASP A 65 4.44 1.02 -7.18
C ASP A 65 3.45 1.23 -6.04
N LEU A 66 3.65 2.23 -5.18
CA LEU A 66 2.69 2.63 -4.15
C LEU A 66 1.49 3.41 -4.71
N ASN A 67 1.44 3.61 -6.03
CA ASN A 67 0.24 4.11 -6.69
C ASN A 67 -0.80 2.98 -6.69
N PRO A 68 -1.98 3.12 -6.07
CA PRO A 68 -2.90 2.00 -5.86
C PRO A 68 -3.30 1.33 -7.18
N LYS A 69 -3.30 2.07 -8.29
CA LYS A 69 -3.54 1.52 -9.63
C LYS A 69 -2.42 0.62 -10.14
N ASN A 70 -1.17 0.91 -9.81
CA ASN A 70 -0.01 0.09 -10.18
C ASN A 70 0.12 -1.12 -9.24
N PHE A 71 -0.09 -0.94 -7.93
CA PHE A 71 -0.10 -2.03 -6.95
C PHE A 71 -1.18 -3.08 -7.26
N VAL A 72 -2.42 -2.64 -7.51
CA VAL A 72 -3.55 -3.48 -7.93
C VAL A 72 -3.26 -4.11 -9.28
N ARG A 73 -2.68 -3.36 -10.21
CA ARG A 73 -2.30 -3.91 -11.51
C ARG A 73 -1.24 -4.99 -11.38
N LYS A 74 -0.23 -4.83 -10.52
CA LYS A 74 0.83 -5.84 -10.33
C LYS A 74 0.28 -7.07 -9.62
N HIS A 75 -0.49 -6.90 -8.53
CA HIS A 75 -1.08 -8.03 -7.81
C HIS A 75 -2.22 -8.74 -8.56
N LEU A 76 -3.04 -8.05 -9.36
CA LEU A 76 -4.08 -8.70 -10.16
C LEU A 76 -3.60 -9.15 -11.54
N LEU A 77 -2.63 -8.47 -12.16
CA LEU A 77 -2.08 -8.93 -13.43
C LEU A 77 -1.07 -10.05 -13.24
N ASP A 78 -0.26 -10.10 -12.18
CA ASP A 78 0.63 -11.26 -11.95
C ASP A 78 -0.22 -12.55 -11.78
N ASP A 79 -1.28 -12.54 -10.95
CA ASP A 79 -2.21 -13.68 -10.79
C ASP A 79 -2.89 -14.06 -12.12
N VAL A 80 -3.26 -13.05 -12.92
CA VAL A 80 -3.90 -13.27 -14.22
C VAL A 80 -2.89 -13.73 -15.27
N GLU A 81 -1.70 -13.17 -15.34
CA GLU A 81 -0.62 -13.53 -16.26
C GLU A 81 -0.07 -14.93 -15.95
N ASP A 82 0.01 -15.35 -14.68
CA ASP A 82 0.33 -16.73 -14.31
C ASP A 82 -0.75 -17.71 -14.78
N SER A 83 -2.03 -17.30 -14.70
CA SER A 83 -3.14 -18.08 -15.23
C SER A 83 -3.22 -18.08 -16.77
N TRP A 84 -2.75 -17.01 -17.42
CA TRP A 84 -2.82 -16.80 -18.88
C TRP A 84 -1.59 -17.36 -19.61
N ASN A 85 -0.42 -17.34 -18.98
CA ASN A 85 0.83 -17.94 -19.46
C ASN A 85 0.86 -19.47 -19.29
N GLY A 86 -0.24 -20.06 -18.80
CA GLY A 86 -0.49 -21.49 -18.97
C GLY A 86 0.45 -22.42 -18.20
N ASN A 87 1.09 -21.95 -17.12
CA ASN A 87 1.68 -22.87 -16.15
C ASN A 87 0.63 -23.36 -15.15
N THR A 88 -0.53 -23.80 -15.67
CA THR A 88 -1.17 -24.96 -15.10
C THR A 88 -0.24 -26.13 -15.39
N ALA A 89 0.80 -26.28 -14.57
CA ALA A 89 1.40 -27.58 -14.35
C ALA A 89 0.27 -28.45 -13.80
N THR A 90 -0.47 -29.07 -14.72
CA THR A 90 -1.02 -30.40 -14.62
C THR A 90 -1.09 -30.88 -13.18
N ALA A 91 -2.09 -30.42 -12.43
CA ALA A 91 -2.63 -31.20 -11.33
C ALA A 91 -3.48 -32.34 -11.93
N THR A 92 -2.90 -33.10 -12.85
CA THR A 92 -3.34 -34.47 -13.09
C THR A 92 -2.86 -35.24 -11.87
N ALA A 93 -3.81 -35.47 -10.98
CA ALA A 93 -3.73 -36.44 -9.92
C ALA A 93 -3.17 -37.77 -10.46
N THR A 94 -1.92 -38.07 -10.17
CA THR A 94 -1.38 -39.42 -9.97
C THR A 94 -0.05 -39.26 -9.23
N ASP A 95 -0.14 -39.11 -7.90
CA ASP A 95 0.95 -39.49 -6.99
C ASP A 95 0.30 -40.47 -5.99
N PRO A 96 0.89 -41.62 -5.67
CA PRO A 96 0.28 -42.62 -4.81
C PRO A 96 0.12 -42.05 -3.40
N LEU A 97 -1.00 -42.42 -2.77
CA LEU A 97 -1.33 -42.12 -1.38
C LEU A 97 -0.08 -42.20 -0.47
N PRO A 98 0.31 -41.11 0.22
CA PRO A 98 1.12 -41.26 1.41
C PRO A 98 0.23 -41.91 2.49
N GLU A 99 0.72 -43.02 3.05
CA GLU A 99 0.14 -43.65 4.23
C GLU A 99 -0.09 -42.60 5.34
N PRO A 100 -1.14 -42.74 6.16
CA PRO A 100 -1.41 -41.78 7.23
C PRO A 100 -0.34 -41.90 8.32
N ALA A 101 0.73 -41.13 8.20
CA ALA A 101 1.64 -40.85 9.30
C ALA A 101 0.92 -39.92 10.28
N LEU A 102 0.18 -40.54 11.20
CA LEU A 102 -0.31 -39.95 12.44
C LEU A 102 0.82 -39.20 13.15
N GLY A 103 0.76 -37.86 13.18
CA GLY A 103 1.60 -37.06 14.07
C GLY A 103 1.82 -35.64 13.58
N ALA A 104 1.39 -34.68 14.41
CA ALA A 104 1.71 -33.25 14.34
C ALA A 104 0.88 -32.35 13.39
N ALA A 105 -0.39 -32.69 13.13
CA ALA A 105 -1.39 -31.70 12.77
C ALA A 105 -2.11 -31.23 14.03
N GLU A 106 -1.67 -30.08 14.53
CA GLU A 106 -2.44 -29.03 15.21
C GLU A 106 -3.87 -29.45 15.61
N SER A 107 -4.03 -29.77 16.89
CA SER A 107 -5.33 -29.97 17.52
C SER A 107 -6.17 -28.70 17.34
N GLN A 108 -7.00 -28.65 16.30
CA GLN A 108 -8.14 -27.75 16.24
C GLN A 108 -8.96 -28.03 17.50
N LEU A 109 -8.89 -27.10 18.45
CA LEU A 109 -9.59 -27.20 19.72
C LEU A 109 -11.08 -27.38 19.46
N GLY A 110 -11.70 -28.36 20.11
CA GLY A 110 -13.14 -28.57 20.01
C GLY A 110 -13.92 -27.36 20.54
N TYR A 111 -15.18 -27.19 20.10
CA TYR A 111 -16.02 -26.11 20.61
C TYR A 111 -16.19 -26.23 22.13
N GLY A 112 -15.63 -25.28 22.88
CA GLY A 112 -15.63 -25.27 24.34
C GLY A 112 -14.34 -25.76 25.01
N GLU A 113 -13.30 -26.12 24.24
CA GLU A 113 -12.00 -26.50 24.78
C GLU A 113 -11.10 -25.26 24.94
N ILE A 114 -10.52 -25.11 26.13
CA ILE A 114 -9.71 -23.94 26.50
C ILE A 114 -8.27 -24.20 26.04
N PRO A 115 -7.66 -23.27 25.27
CA PRO A 115 -6.28 -23.45 24.82
C PRO A 115 -5.32 -23.57 26.01
N PRO A 116 -4.23 -24.34 25.87
CA PRO A 116 -3.21 -24.45 26.90
C PRO A 116 -2.60 -23.07 27.19
N TYR A 117 -2.47 -22.72 28.47
CA TYR A 117 -1.88 -21.46 28.90
C TYR A 117 -0.35 -21.57 28.98
N ASP A 118 0.34 -20.57 28.41
CA ASP A 118 1.80 -20.44 28.50
C ASP A 118 2.18 -19.64 29.75
N SER A 119 2.82 -20.31 30.70
CA SER A 119 3.23 -19.71 31.97
C SER A 119 4.49 -18.85 31.88
N GLU A 120 5.13 -18.78 30.70
CA GLU A 120 6.42 -18.07 30.53
C GLU A 120 6.28 -16.68 29.91
N ALA A 121 5.05 -16.26 29.58
CA ALA A 121 4.76 -14.89 29.13
C ALA A 121 4.69 -13.92 30.33
N THR A 122 5.77 -13.17 30.59
CA THR A 122 5.85 -12.05 31.54
C THR A 122 6.23 -10.76 30.82
#